data_AF-A0AAC8Q4I0-F1
#
_entry.id   AF-A0AAC8Q4I0-F1
#
_cell.length_a   1.000
_cell.length_b   1.000
_cell.length_c   1.000
_cell.angle_alpha   90.00
_cell.angle_beta   90.00
_cell.angle_gamma   90.00
#
_symmetry.space_group_name_H-M   'P 1'
#
loop_
_entity.id
_entity.type
_entity.pdbx_description
1 polymer ?
#
loop_
_entity_poly.entity_id
_entity_poly.type
_entity_poly.pdbx_seq_one_letter_code
_entity_poly.pdbx_strand_id
1 'polypeptide(L)'
;MDRLRNETQAHHACVEALPCFQALSTRTLPSETHRALHQALALLHEALTRALAATSPPVLVALGAEAPSFHPLLEQGLVSSAPHDRLESPVLIGAIALGERMRSVAHREPLSLLGYHYALRLALLPLSGASPWSGFAQRLEGMALVAAEEEGVLRAAVETFSLVQNLLDALHPPREHPPTWWLNRDAGGHPITTELDELRAALRAAEATWEEFPYYAWRYGEHGRRFSWSDSAWLVTLGGQGEAQVWRHISWLGGLLASRGMPRLMLERHLRVLSQELIHAKPARRKAYDVLARVAERMAEERRRILGDDELRMFGEDFDTRVGPEWSQRLPGAGVLLGAAVADEYGGLAQAVPSLASWMREPSRFPTPWIRAVEQTLLRARSLCRVRFPSGVAGRE
;
A
#
# COMPACT_ATOMS: atom_id res chain seq x y z
N MET A 1 20.09 -17.19 9.80
CA MET A 1 19.55 -18.03 8.72
C MET A 1 18.52 -19.05 9.19
N ASP A 2 18.80 -19.84 10.22
CA ASP A 2 17.87 -20.89 10.68
C ASP A 2 16.48 -20.35 11.04
N ARG A 3 16.41 -19.19 11.70
CA ARG A 3 15.15 -18.50 11.97
C ARG A 3 14.36 -18.22 10.68
N LEU A 4 14.98 -17.61 9.67
CA LEU A 4 14.32 -17.36 8.37
C LEU A 4 13.82 -18.65 7.74
N ARG A 5 14.64 -19.70 7.71
CA ARG A 5 14.26 -21.00 7.14
C ARG A 5 13.04 -21.59 7.85
N ASN A 6 13.06 -21.63 9.18
CA ASN A 6 12.00 -22.24 9.98
C ASN A 6 10.69 -21.46 9.85
N GLU A 7 10.75 -20.13 9.99
CA GLU A 7 9.56 -19.26 9.96
C GLU A 7 8.95 -19.12 8.56
N THR A 8 9.75 -19.28 7.50
CA THR A 8 9.26 -19.21 6.11
C THR A 8 8.95 -20.57 5.48
N GLN A 9 9.18 -21.69 6.19
CA GLN A 9 9.00 -23.04 5.65
C GLN A 9 7.57 -23.29 5.15
N ALA A 10 6.56 -22.92 5.95
CA ALA A 10 5.16 -23.10 5.57
C ALA A 10 4.79 -22.27 4.33
N HIS A 11 5.30 -21.04 4.23
CA HIS A 11 5.08 -20.17 3.08
C HIS A 11 5.73 -20.72 1.80
N HIS A 12 6.95 -21.25 1.91
CA HIS A 12 7.63 -21.91 0.80
C HIS A 12 6.86 -23.15 0.32
N ALA A 13 6.43 -24.02 1.24
CA ALA A 13 5.64 -25.20 0.91
C ALA A 13 4.31 -24.85 0.22
N CYS A 14 3.64 -23.76 0.65
CA CYS A 14 2.45 -23.26 -0.02
C CYS A 14 2.72 -22.83 -1.48
N VAL A 15 3.86 -22.20 -1.75
CA VAL A 15 4.26 -21.81 -3.11
C VAL A 15 4.54 -23.05 -3.97
N GLU A 16 5.26 -24.05 -3.44
CA GLU A 16 5.55 -25.30 -4.15
C GLU A 16 4.28 -26.09 -4.47
N ALA A 17 3.27 -26.01 -3.61
CA ALA A 17 1.99 -26.70 -3.79
C ALA A 17 1.10 -26.07 -4.88
N LEU A 18 1.43 -24.88 -5.40
CA LEU A 18 0.57 -24.19 -6.37
C LEU A 18 0.52 -24.92 -7.72
N PRO A 19 -0.64 -24.97 -8.39
CA PRO A 19 -0.78 -25.57 -9.72
C PRO A 19 0.20 -25.02 -10.75
N CYS A 20 0.44 -23.70 -10.72
CA CYS A 20 1.41 -23.05 -11.61
C CYS A 20 2.84 -23.60 -11.39
N PHE A 21 3.24 -23.76 -10.13
CA PHE A 21 4.57 -24.27 -9.77
C PHE A 21 4.73 -25.74 -10.18
N GLN A 22 3.69 -26.56 -9.95
CA GLN A 22 3.67 -27.96 -10.38
C GLN A 22 3.75 -28.07 -11.91
N ALA A 23 2.99 -27.25 -12.65
CA ALA A 23 3.04 -27.22 -14.11
C ALA A 23 4.41 -26.77 -14.63
N LEU A 24 5.05 -25.82 -13.96
CA LEU A 24 6.39 -25.37 -14.27
C LEU A 24 7.44 -26.47 -14.05
N SER A 25 7.39 -27.17 -12.91
CA SER A 25 8.32 -28.26 -12.58
C SER A 25 8.20 -29.45 -13.53
N THR A 26 7.00 -29.74 -14.02
CA THR A 26 6.70 -30.82 -14.97
C THR A 26 6.82 -30.40 -16.43
N ARG A 27 7.19 -29.14 -16.71
CA ARG A 27 7.29 -28.56 -18.07
C ARG A 27 5.97 -28.64 -18.86
N THR A 28 4.84 -28.52 -18.17
CA THR A 28 3.49 -28.52 -18.75
C THR A 28 2.84 -27.13 -18.77
N LEU A 29 3.55 -26.11 -18.29
CA LEU A 29 3.07 -24.73 -18.28
C LEU A 29 2.88 -24.20 -19.72
N PRO A 30 1.74 -23.57 -20.07
CA PRO A 30 1.54 -22.96 -21.38
C PRO A 30 2.62 -21.92 -21.70
N SER A 31 3.01 -21.82 -22.98
CA SER A 31 4.08 -20.92 -23.43
C SER A 31 3.80 -19.45 -23.11
N GLU A 32 2.55 -19.01 -23.19
CA GLU A 32 2.10 -17.66 -22.82
C GLU A 32 2.30 -17.39 -21.32
N THR A 33 1.88 -18.34 -20.47
CA THR A 33 2.07 -18.27 -19.02
C THR A 33 3.55 -18.26 -18.64
N HIS A 34 4.35 -19.08 -19.32
CA HIS A 34 5.81 -19.10 -19.15
C HIS A 34 6.45 -17.76 -19.52
N ARG A 35 6.02 -17.14 -20.63
CA ARG A 35 6.47 -15.80 -21.05
C ARG A 35 6.10 -14.74 -20.01
N ALA A 36 4.86 -14.74 -19.54
CA ALA A 36 4.37 -13.80 -18.52
C ALA A 36 5.14 -13.94 -17.19
N LEU A 37 5.42 -15.18 -16.76
CA LEU A 37 6.27 -15.44 -15.60
C LEU A 37 7.66 -14.83 -15.80
N HIS A 38 8.34 -15.11 -16.90
CA HIS A 38 9.66 -14.55 -17.19
C HIS A 38 9.68 -13.02 -17.17
N GLN A 39 8.67 -12.37 -17.77
CA GLN A 39 8.53 -10.92 -17.74
C GLN A 39 8.37 -10.38 -16.31
N ALA A 40 7.54 -11.03 -15.49
CA ALA A 40 7.40 -10.65 -14.08
C ALA A 40 8.69 -10.83 -13.28
N LEU A 41 9.43 -11.92 -13.51
CA LEU A 41 10.73 -12.16 -12.87
C LEU A 41 11.76 -11.08 -13.25
N ALA A 42 11.79 -10.68 -14.52
CA ALA A 42 12.64 -9.59 -14.97
C ALA A 42 12.29 -8.26 -14.27
N LEU A 43 11.00 -7.93 -14.17
CA LEU A 43 10.55 -6.73 -13.44
C LEU A 43 10.92 -6.76 -11.96
N LEU A 44 10.75 -7.90 -11.29
CA LEU A 44 11.10 -8.07 -9.87
C LEU A 44 12.60 -7.93 -9.65
N HIS A 45 13.40 -8.54 -10.52
CA HIS A 45 14.85 -8.45 -10.45
C HIS A 45 15.33 -7.01 -10.68
N GLU A 46 14.80 -6.33 -11.69
CA GLU A 46 15.09 -4.92 -11.96
C GLU A 46 14.72 -4.04 -10.76
N ALA A 47 13.54 -4.25 -10.17
CA ALA A 47 13.07 -3.50 -9.01
C ALA A 47 13.98 -3.72 -7.79
N LEU A 48 14.34 -4.97 -7.48
CA LEU A 48 15.25 -5.30 -6.39
C LEU A 48 16.64 -4.68 -6.61
N THR A 49 17.17 -4.77 -7.83
CA THR A 49 18.48 -4.20 -8.19
C THR A 49 18.49 -2.69 -7.99
N ARG A 50 17.47 -1.99 -8.49
CA ARG A 50 17.32 -0.54 -8.29
C ARG A 50 17.16 -0.18 -6.81
N ALA A 51 16.37 -0.96 -6.07
CA ALA A 51 16.17 -0.76 -4.64
C ALA A 51 17.51 -0.90 -3.89
N LEU A 52 18.27 -1.97 -4.13
CA LEU A 52 19.60 -2.17 -3.53
C LEU A 52 20.58 -1.04 -3.87
N ALA A 53 20.61 -0.60 -5.14
CA ALA A 53 21.45 0.50 -5.61
C ALA A 53 21.10 1.86 -4.98
N ALA A 54 19.85 2.05 -4.55
CA ALA A 54 19.39 3.26 -3.86
C ALA A 54 19.71 3.27 -2.36
N THR A 55 20.28 2.19 -1.81
CA THR A 55 20.60 2.09 -0.38
C THR A 55 22.07 2.41 -0.08
N SER A 56 22.34 2.84 1.16
CA SER A 56 23.69 3.12 1.66
C SER A 56 24.34 2.07 2.56
N PRO A 57 23.61 1.12 3.22
CA PRO A 57 24.27 0.10 4.05
C PRO A 57 25.30 -0.71 3.26
N PRO A 58 26.58 -0.78 3.69
CA PRO A 58 27.65 -1.43 2.95
C PRO A 58 27.35 -2.87 2.55
N VAL A 59 26.62 -3.58 3.42
CA VAL A 59 26.21 -4.97 3.20
C VAL A 59 25.26 -5.13 2.01
N LEU A 60 24.35 -4.17 1.80
CA LEU A 60 23.41 -4.18 0.68
C LEU A 60 24.11 -3.75 -0.61
N VAL A 61 25.07 -2.82 -0.53
CA VAL A 61 25.91 -2.41 -1.66
C VAL A 61 26.73 -3.59 -2.16
N ALA A 62 27.38 -4.34 -1.25
CA ALA A 62 28.13 -5.54 -1.61
C ALA A 62 27.23 -6.62 -2.25
N LEU A 63 26.03 -6.83 -1.71
CA LEU A 63 25.04 -7.73 -2.30
C LEU A 63 24.57 -7.27 -3.69
N GLY A 64 24.38 -5.97 -3.90
CA GLY A 64 24.00 -5.41 -5.20
C GLY A 64 25.11 -5.55 -6.25
N ALA A 65 26.37 -5.38 -5.86
CA ALA A 65 27.52 -5.54 -6.75
C ALA A 65 27.72 -7.00 -7.21
N GLU A 66 27.34 -7.95 -6.38
CA GLU A 66 27.46 -9.38 -6.65
C GLU A 66 26.18 -10.03 -7.18
N ALA A 67 25.07 -9.29 -7.25
CA ALA A 67 23.83 -9.82 -7.78
C ALA A 67 24.12 -10.34 -9.20
N PRO A 68 24.05 -11.67 -9.43
CA PRO A 68 24.37 -12.21 -10.74
C PRO A 68 23.44 -11.53 -11.73
N SER A 69 23.98 -11.13 -12.88
CA SER A 69 23.18 -10.65 -13.99
C SER A 69 22.22 -11.80 -14.37
N PHE A 70 20.99 -11.78 -13.84
CA PHE A 70 19.95 -12.75 -14.20
C PHE A 70 19.53 -12.59 -15.69
N HIS A 71 19.75 -11.40 -16.28
CA HIS A 71 20.73 -11.30 -17.35
C HIS A 71 20.49 -12.13 -18.63
N PRO A 72 21.36 -13.13 -18.95
CA PRO A 72 21.34 -13.78 -20.26
C PRO A 72 20.08 -14.59 -20.58
N LEU A 73 19.52 -15.32 -19.60
CA LEU A 73 18.37 -16.20 -19.84
C LEU A 73 17.05 -15.42 -19.93
N LEU A 74 16.93 -14.33 -19.16
CA LEU A 74 15.79 -13.41 -19.27
C LEU A 74 15.93 -12.55 -20.53
N GLU A 75 17.13 -12.08 -20.87
CA GLU A 75 17.40 -11.35 -22.12
C GLU A 75 17.07 -12.19 -23.35
N GLN A 76 17.50 -13.46 -23.41
CA GLN A 76 17.19 -14.31 -24.55
C GLN A 76 15.69 -14.52 -24.75
N GLY A 77 14.91 -14.63 -23.66
CA GLY A 77 13.45 -14.73 -23.72
C GLY A 77 12.73 -13.41 -24.01
N LEU A 78 13.30 -12.27 -23.60
CA LEU A 78 12.74 -10.94 -23.85
C LEU A 78 13.08 -10.41 -25.25
N VAL A 79 14.28 -10.66 -25.75
CA VAL A 79 14.75 -10.23 -27.09
C VAL A 79 13.97 -10.95 -28.20
N SER A 80 13.50 -12.18 -27.97
CA SER A 80 12.61 -12.87 -28.91
C SER A 80 11.17 -12.34 -28.92
N SER A 81 10.80 -11.49 -27.96
CA SER A 81 9.45 -10.94 -27.82
C SER A 81 9.43 -9.49 -28.32
N ALA A 82 8.62 -9.18 -29.32
CA ALA A 82 8.50 -7.80 -29.81
C ALA A 82 8.05 -6.87 -28.67
N PRO A 83 8.56 -5.63 -28.57
CA PRO A 83 8.20 -4.69 -27.49
C PRO A 83 6.70 -4.33 -27.44
N HIS A 84 5.94 -4.61 -28.49
CA HIS A 84 4.49 -4.41 -28.57
C HIS A 84 3.68 -5.63 -28.08
N ASP A 85 4.35 -6.74 -27.79
CA ASP A 85 3.77 -8.01 -27.31
C ASP A 85 3.90 -8.15 -25.78
N ARG A 86 3.94 -7.02 -25.07
CA ARG A 86 3.79 -7.03 -23.61
C ARG A 86 2.38 -7.50 -23.31
N LEU A 87 2.26 -8.78 -22.95
CA LEU A 87 1.04 -9.31 -22.38
C LEU A 87 0.70 -8.41 -21.20
N GLU A 88 -0.46 -7.74 -21.26
CA GLU A 88 -1.09 -7.13 -20.09
C GLU A 88 -1.53 -8.28 -19.17
N SER A 89 -0.52 -8.88 -18.55
CA SER A 89 -0.72 -10.06 -17.76
C SER A 89 -1.01 -9.63 -16.32
N PRO A 90 -2.00 -10.26 -15.68
CA PRO A 90 -2.22 -10.28 -14.23
C PRO A 90 -0.95 -10.28 -13.36
N VAL A 91 0.10 -10.87 -13.89
CA VAL A 91 1.32 -11.20 -13.17
C VAL A 91 2.32 -10.07 -13.18
N LEU A 92 2.25 -9.21 -14.20
CA LEU A 92 2.98 -7.95 -14.19
C LEU A 92 2.44 -7.01 -13.11
N ILE A 93 1.14 -7.05 -12.80
CA ILE A 93 0.53 -6.26 -11.72
C ILE A 93 1.13 -6.66 -10.37
N GLY A 94 1.15 -7.96 -10.05
CA GLY A 94 1.77 -8.47 -8.82
C GLY A 94 3.26 -8.15 -8.73
N ALA A 95 3.99 -8.30 -9.84
CA ALA A 95 5.41 -7.95 -9.92
C ALA A 95 5.67 -6.45 -9.67
N ILE A 96 4.84 -5.58 -10.25
CA ILE A 96 4.92 -4.14 -10.03
C ILE A 96 4.61 -3.79 -8.58
N ALA A 97 3.57 -4.37 -7.98
CA ALA A 97 3.22 -4.12 -6.58
C ALA A 97 4.38 -4.46 -5.64
N LEU A 98 4.98 -5.64 -5.83
CA LEU A 98 6.15 -6.06 -5.07
C LEU A 98 7.39 -5.17 -5.37
N GLY A 99 7.57 -4.70 -6.59
CA GLY A 99 8.66 -3.78 -6.94
C GLY A 99 8.52 -2.38 -6.31
N GLU A 100 7.32 -1.82 -6.31
CA GLU A 100 7.01 -0.55 -5.60
C GLU A 100 7.22 -0.70 -4.09
N ARG A 101 6.88 -1.87 -3.55
CA ARG A 101 7.14 -2.20 -2.15
C ARG A 101 8.62 -2.20 -1.80
N MET A 102 9.45 -2.89 -2.59
CA MET A 102 10.91 -2.90 -2.40
C MET A 102 11.47 -1.48 -2.41
N ARG A 103 11.00 -0.62 -3.33
CA ARG A 103 11.43 0.78 -3.39
C ARG A 103 11.06 1.55 -2.11
N SER A 104 9.83 1.40 -1.62
CA SER A 104 9.42 2.04 -0.36
C SER A 104 10.27 1.56 0.83
N VAL A 105 10.50 0.24 0.93
CA VAL A 105 11.32 -0.35 1.99
C VAL A 105 12.78 0.10 1.92
N ALA A 106 13.34 0.26 0.72
CA ALA A 106 14.72 0.72 0.52
C ALA A 106 15.01 2.06 1.21
N HIS A 107 14.01 2.93 1.34
CA HIS A 107 14.16 4.23 2.00
C HIS A 107 13.94 4.17 3.51
N ARG A 108 13.03 3.32 4.00
CA ARG A 108 12.61 3.31 5.41
C ARG A 108 13.37 2.29 6.25
N GLU A 109 13.54 1.09 5.72
CA GLU A 109 14.13 -0.07 6.40
C GLU A 109 15.01 -0.85 5.41
N PRO A 110 16.13 -0.26 4.94
CA PRO A 110 16.89 -0.81 3.81
C PRO A 110 17.33 -2.26 4.03
N LEU A 111 17.68 -2.65 5.26
CA LEU A 111 18.10 -4.02 5.57
C LEU A 111 16.98 -5.05 5.36
N SER A 112 15.71 -4.66 5.42
CA SER A 112 14.58 -5.54 5.10
C SER A 112 14.62 -6.02 3.63
N LEU A 113 15.36 -5.37 2.72
CA LEU A 113 15.65 -5.85 1.36
C LEU A 113 16.33 -7.23 1.34
N LEU A 114 17.04 -7.62 2.40
CA LEU A 114 17.59 -8.97 2.54
C LEU A 114 16.49 -10.04 2.52
N GLY A 115 15.34 -9.76 3.11
CA GLY A 115 14.19 -10.68 3.14
C GLY A 115 13.56 -10.86 1.76
N TYR A 116 13.40 -9.76 1.02
CA TYR A 116 12.95 -9.79 -0.38
C TYR A 116 13.89 -10.61 -1.26
N HIS A 117 15.21 -10.34 -1.15
CA HIS A 117 16.22 -11.05 -1.91
C HIS A 117 16.28 -12.55 -1.54
N TYR A 118 16.16 -12.89 -0.25
CA TYR A 118 16.07 -14.27 0.25
C TYR A 118 14.88 -15.01 -0.37
N ALA A 119 13.68 -14.44 -0.25
CA ALA A 119 12.45 -15.11 -0.66
C ALA A 119 12.33 -15.21 -2.18
N LEU A 120 12.72 -14.17 -2.93
CA LEU A 120 12.79 -14.25 -4.40
C LEU A 120 13.77 -15.33 -4.85
N ARG A 121 14.96 -15.41 -4.25
CA ARG A 121 15.88 -16.50 -4.59
C ARG A 121 15.27 -17.86 -4.30
N LEU A 122 14.66 -18.06 -3.13
CA LEU A 122 14.11 -19.37 -2.75
C LEU A 122 12.92 -19.78 -3.63
N ALA A 123 11.96 -18.88 -3.83
CA ALA A 123 10.77 -19.17 -4.62
C ALA A 123 11.06 -19.39 -6.11
N LEU A 124 12.19 -18.87 -6.61
CA LEU A 124 12.53 -18.84 -8.04
C LEU A 124 13.77 -19.69 -8.37
N LEU A 125 14.47 -20.23 -7.38
CA LEU A 125 15.65 -21.09 -7.51
C LEU A 125 15.45 -22.29 -8.46
N PRO A 126 14.31 -23.02 -8.45
CA PRO A 126 14.06 -24.14 -9.36
C PRO A 126 14.16 -23.78 -10.84
N LEU A 127 14.04 -22.50 -11.20
CA LEU A 127 14.11 -22.02 -12.59
C LEU A 127 15.55 -21.84 -13.11
N SER A 128 16.53 -21.70 -12.21
CA SER A 128 17.86 -21.18 -12.56
C SER A 128 18.95 -22.24 -12.71
N GLY A 129 18.72 -23.49 -12.28
CA GLY A 129 19.63 -24.63 -12.48
C GLY A 129 21.01 -24.55 -11.80
N ALA A 130 21.38 -23.40 -11.23
CA ALA A 130 22.60 -23.19 -10.44
C ALA A 130 22.23 -22.93 -8.98
N SER A 131 23.09 -23.31 -8.04
CA SER A 131 22.91 -23.01 -6.61
C SER A 131 23.86 -21.88 -6.16
N PRO A 132 23.57 -20.61 -6.49
CA PRO A 132 24.27 -19.45 -5.91
C PRO A 132 23.83 -19.19 -4.45
N TRP A 133 23.23 -20.19 -3.79
CA TRP A 133 22.64 -20.07 -2.47
C TRP A 133 23.69 -20.00 -1.36
N SER A 134 24.74 -20.82 -1.45
CA SER A 134 25.74 -20.95 -0.39
C SER A 134 26.43 -19.63 -0.06
N GLY A 135 26.82 -18.85 -1.06
CA GLY A 135 27.45 -17.54 -0.86
C GLY A 135 26.52 -16.49 -0.24
N PHE A 136 25.25 -16.46 -0.65
CA PHE A 136 24.26 -15.55 -0.04
C PHE A 136 23.94 -15.94 1.41
N ALA A 137 23.71 -17.23 1.66
CA ALA A 137 23.42 -17.75 3.00
C ALA A 137 24.57 -17.48 3.98
N GLN A 138 25.80 -17.78 3.58
CA GLN A 138 26.99 -17.55 4.41
C GLN A 138 27.15 -16.06 4.78
N ARG A 139 26.88 -15.15 3.84
CA ARG A 139 26.88 -13.71 4.14
C ARG A 139 25.81 -13.34 5.14
N LEU A 140 24.58 -13.82 4.94
CA LEU A 140 23.47 -13.51 5.83
C LEU A 140 23.69 -14.08 7.24
N GLU A 141 24.41 -15.20 7.38
CA GLU A 141 24.86 -15.74 8.68
C GLU A 141 25.95 -14.90 9.34
N GLY A 142 26.83 -14.29 8.54
CA GLY A 142 27.89 -13.40 9.03
C GLY A 142 27.40 -12.00 9.44
N MET A 143 26.13 -11.66 9.24
CA MET A 143 25.58 -10.35 9.58
C MET A 143 25.17 -10.28 11.05
N ALA A 144 25.67 -9.27 11.76
CA ALA A 144 25.21 -8.92 13.10
C ALA A 144 24.02 -7.95 13.00
N LEU A 145 22.82 -8.49 12.79
CA LEU A 145 21.57 -7.72 12.79
C LEU A 145 21.06 -7.54 14.23
N VAL A 146 20.50 -6.37 14.54
CA VAL A 146 19.75 -6.21 15.79
C VAL A 146 18.36 -6.82 15.66
N ALA A 147 17.70 -7.14 16.78
CA ALA A 147 16.41 -7.83 16.79
C ALA A 147 15.32 -7.16 15.91
N ALA A 148 15.29 -5.82 15.87
CA ALA A 148 14.36 -5.07 15.03
C ALA A 148 14.65 -5.25 13.52
N GLU A 149 15.92 -5.31 13.14
CA GLU A 149 16.34 -5.55 11.75
C GLU A 149 16.05 -6.99 11.34
N GLU A 150 16.33 -7.97 12.20
CA GLU A 150 15.98 -9.37 11.95
C GLU A 150 14.47 -9.54 11.72
N GLU A 151 13.65 -8.86 12.52
CA GLU A 151 12.20 -8.88 12.37
C GLU A 151 11.74 -8.23 11.06
N GLY A 152 12.39 -7.13 10.65
CA GLY A 152 12.16 -6.50 9.35
C GLY A 152 12.48 -7.44 8.17
N VAL A 153 13.62 -8.13 8.24
CA VAL A 153 14.05 -9.13 7.24
C VAL A 153 13.05 -10.30 7.18
N LEU A 154 12.64 -10.83 8.32
CA LEU A 154 11.67 -11.93 8.37
C LEU A 154 10.31 -11.52 7.78
N ARG A 155 9.80 -10.35 8.20
CA ARG A 155 8.54 -9.81 7.69
C ARG A 155 8.56 -9.61 6.17
N ALA A 156 9.65 -9.06 5.65
CA ALA A 156 9.85 -8.88 4.22
C ALA A 156 9.88 -10.21 3.45
N ALA A 157 10.50 -11.26 4.01
CA ALA A 157 10.51 -12.59 3.41
C ALA A 157 9.09 -13.19 3.34
N VAL A 158 8.34 -13.16 4.44
CA VAL A 158 6.94 -13.64 4.52
C VAL A 158 6.03 -12.89 3.56
N GLU A 159 6.16 -11.56 3.51
CA GLU A 159 5.43 -10.69 2.58
C GLU A 159 5.74 -11.08 1.13
N THR A 160 7.02 -11.31 0.80
CA THR A 160 7.45 -11.71 -0.54
C THR A 160 6.86 -13.06 -0.95
N PHE A 161 6.86 -14.08 -0.08
CA PHE A 161 6.23 -15.35 -0.41
C PHE A 161 4.73 -15.22 -0.66
N SER A 162 4.04 -14.41 0.15
CA SER A 162 2.61 -14.16 -0.03
C SER A 162 2.31 -13.51 -1.39
N LEU A 163 3.15 -12.54 -1.80
CA LEU A 163 3.01 -11.87 -3.10
C LEU A 163 3.38 -12.77 -4.28
N VAL A 164 4.42 -13.60 -4.14
CA VAL A 164 4.76 -14.63 -5.14
C VAL A 164 3.64 -15.66 -5.27
N GLN A 165 3.02 -16.06 -4.16
CA GLN A 165 1.86 -16.95 -4.18
C GLN A 165 0.70 -16.34 -4.97
N ASN A 166 0.38 -15.06 -4.74
CA ASN A 166 -0.65 -14.34 -5.50
C ASN A 166 -0.32 -14.27 -6.99
N LEU A 167 0.94 -14.00 -7.31
CA LEU A 167 1.43 -13.94 -8.69
C LEU A 167 1.24 -15.28 -9.39
N LEU A 168 1.70 -16.37 -8.78
CA LEU A 168 1.59 -17.71 -9.36
C LEU A 168 0.13 -18.19 -9.47
N ASP A 169 -0.71 -17.87 -8.49
CA ASP A 169 -2.15 -18.16 -8.53
C ASP A 169 -2.87 -17.39 -9.66
N ALA A 170 -2.39 -16.19 -10.00
CA ALA A 170 -2.92 -15.39 -11.09
C ALA A 170 -2.46 -15.87 -12.47
N LEU A 171 -1.35 -16.61 -12.57
CA LEU A 171 -0.84 -17.18 -13.82
C LEU A 171 -1.65 -18.36 -14.33
N HIS A 172 -2.25 -19.15 -13.43
CA HIS A 172 -2.81 -20.44 -13.82
C HIS A 172 -4.04 -20.87 -12.98
N PRO A 173 -5.22 -20.99 -13.59
CA PRO A 173 -5.55 -20.67 -14.99
C PRO A 173 -5.54 -19.15 -15.25
N PRO A 174 -5.26 -18.70 -16.50
CA PRO A 174 -5.30 -17.29 -16.85
C PRO A 174 -6.71 -16.72 -16.66
N ARG A 175 -6.80 -15.44 -16.27
CA ARG A 175 -8.08 -14.73 -16.07
C ARG A 175 -8.07 -13.40 -16.82
N GLU A 176 -9.24 -12.99 -17.32
CA GLU A 176 -9.39 -11.82 -18.20
C GLU A 176 -9.26 -10.47 -17.47
N HIS A 177 -9.74 -10.37 -16.23
CA HIS A 177 -9.76 -9.11 -15.50
C HIS A 177 -9.15 -9.23 -14.11
N PRO A 178 -8.19 -8.35 -13.76
CA PRO A 178 -7.64 -8.30 -12.41
C PRO A 178 -8.67 -7.75 -11.41
N PRO A 179 -9.05 -8.53 -10.39
CA PRO A 179 -9.77 -8.02 -9.25
C PRO A 179 -8.81 -7.47 -8.20
N THR A 180 -9.33 -6.62 -7.33
CA THR A 180 -8.63 -6.04 -6.17
C THR A 180 -7.98 -7.10 -5.29
N TRP A 181 -8.55 -8.31 -5.19
CA TRP A 181 -7.98 -9.39 -4.42
C TRP A 181 -6.63 -9.94 -4.93
N TRP A 182 -6.18 -9.58 -6.14
CA TRP A 182 -4.82 -9.87 -6.61
C TRP A 182 -3.75 -9.05 -5.89
N LEU A 183 -4.05 -7.81 -5.56
CA LEU A 183 -3.16 -6.97 -4.76
C LEU A 183 -3.28 -7.30 -3.27
N ASN A 184 -4.48 -7.70 -2.83
CA ASN A 184 -4.76 -7.99 -1.43
C ASN A 184 -5.83 -9.08 -1.30
N ARG A 185 -5.48 -10.32 -0.92
CA ARG A 185 -6.46 -11.43 -0.82
C ARG A 185 -7.68 -11.13 0.06
N ASP A 186 -7.55 -10.19 0.99
CA ASP A 186 -8.63 -9.79 1.90
C ASP A 186 -9.61 -8.77 1.26
N ALA A 187 -9.29 -8.25 0.06
CA ALA A 187 -10.10 -7.28 -0.67
C ALA A 187 -11.26 -7.95 -1.45
N GLY A 188 -12.18 -7.11 -1.93
CA GLY A 188 -13.33 -7.54 -2.72
C GLY A 188 -12.98 -7.96 -4.16
N GLY A 189 -14.02 -8.14 -4.97
CA GLY A 189 -13.91 -8.50 -6.40
C GLY A 189 -13.92 -7.32 -7.35
N HIS A 190 -13.68 -6.09 -6.89
CA HIS A 190 -13.73 -4.90 -7.75
C HIS A 190 -12.60 -4.93 -8.78
N PRO A 191 -12.84 -4.52 -10.04
CA PRO A 191 -11.79 -4.46 -11.05
C PRO A 191 -10.73 -3.42 -10.69
N ILE A 192 -9.49 -3.68 -11.06
CA ILE A 192 -8.39 -2.70 -10.99
C ILE A 192 -7.87 -2.37 -12.39
N THR A 193 -7.10 -1.30 -12.52
CA THR A 193 -6.45 -0.94 -13.80
C THR A 193 -5.47 -2.04 -14.27
N THR A 194 -5.48 -2.37 -15.55
CA THR A 194 -4.48 -3.24 -16.21
C THR A 194 -3.28 -2.44 -16.73
N GLU A 195 -3.40 -1.12 -16.78
CA GLU A 195 -2.39 -0.21 -17.30
C GLU A 195 -1.24 -0.06 -16.30
N LEU A 196 -0.07 -0.60 -16.64
CA LEU A 196 1.06 -0.73 -15.72
C LEU A 196 1.54 0.61 -15.14
N ASP A 197 1.55 1.68 -15.95
CA ASP A 197 1.99 3.01 -15.49
C ASP A 197 0.96 3.66 -14.55
N GLU A 198 -0.33 3.39 -14.76
CA GLU A 198 -1.39 3.87 -13.87
C GLU A 198 -1.39 3.11 -12.56
N LEU A 199 -1.14 1.80 -12.61
CA LEU A 199 -0.98 0.98 -11.40
C LEU A 199 0.21 1.49 -10.57
N ARG A 200 1.37 1.75 -11.18
CA ARG A 200 2.53 2.32 -10.47
C ARG A 200 2.18 3.67 -9.84
N ALA A 201 1.49 4.55 -10.57
CA ALA A 201 1.02 5.82 -10.04
C ALA A 201 0.07 5.65 -8.84
N ALA A 202 -0.86 4.70 -8.92
CA ALA A 202 -1.78 4.40 -7.84
C ALA A 202 -1.07 3.91 -6.57
N LEU A 203 -0.10 3.01 -6.72
CA LEU A 203 0.70 2.50 -5.61
C LEU A 203 1.57 3.59 -4.98
N ARG A 204 2.20 4.45 -5.78
CA ARG A 204 2.94 5.61 -5.26
C ARG A 204 2.03 6.58 -4.51
N ALA A 205 0.83 6.85 -5.01
CA ALA A 205 -0.13 7.69 -4.32
C ALA A 205 -0.57 7.09 -2.98
N ALA A 206 -0.81 5.78 -2.93
CA ALA A 206 -1.13 5.07 -1.69
C ALA A 206 0.01 5.22 -0.68
N GLU A 207 1.25 5.00 -1.10
CA GLU A 207 2.44 5.15 -0.26
C GLU A 207 2.66 6.56 0.25
N ALA A 208 2.52 7.56 -0.62
CA ALA A 208 2.65 8.96 -0.23
C ALA A 208 1.63 9.35 0.84
N THR A 209 0.37 8.92 0.71
CA THR A 209 -0.63 9.15 1.75
C THR A 209 -0.44 8.31 3.01
N TRP A 210 0.17 7.12 2.88
CA TRP A 210 0.54 6.30 4.02
C TRP A 210 1.61 6.99 4.88
N GLU A 211 2.56 7.68 4.25
CA GLU A 211 3.59 8.49 4.91
C GLU A 211 3.01 9.78 5.50
N GLU A 212 2.09 10.44 4.78
CA GLU A 212 1.42 11.66 5.24
C GLU A 212 0.67 11.42 6.57
N PHE A 213 0.06 10.25 6.74
CA PHE A 213 -0.72 9.92 7.92
C PHE A 213 -0.16 8.72 8.69
N PRO A 214 0.77 8.93 9.65
CA PRO A 214 1.30 7.86 10.53
C PRO A 214 0.21 7.06 11.27
N TYR A 215 -0.97 7.67 11.43
CA TYR A 215 -2.19 7.02 11.89
C TYR A 215 -2.52 5.71 11.18
N TYR A 216 -2.29 5.63 9.86
CA TYR A 216 -2.52 4.42 9.10
C TYR A 216 -1.72 3.23 9.64
N ALA A 217 -0.41 3.43 9.81
CA ALA A 217 0.51 2.42 10.33
C ALA A 217 0.16 2.01 11.76
N TRP A 218 -0.13 2.98 12.62
CA TRP A 218 -0.44 2.71 14.02
C TRP A 218 -1.74 1.93 14.21
N ARG A 219 -2.77 2.28 13.45
CA ARG A 219 -4.10 1.67 13.64
C ARG A 219 -4.29 0.39 12.84
N TYR A 220 -3.90 0.38 11.58
CA TYR A 220 -4.24 -0.69 10.65
C TYR A 220 -3.05 -1.57 10.27
N GLY A 221 -1.83 -1.13 10.60
CA GLY A 221 -0.60 -1.87 10.32
C GLY A 221 -0.46 -2.23 8.84
N GLU A 222 0.27 -3.31 8.56
CA GLU A 222 0.51 -3.75 7.18
C GLU A 222 -0.79 -4.18 6.47
N HIS A 223 -1.75 -4.72 7.21
CA HIS A 223 -3.03 -5.13 6.63
C HIS A 223 -3.77 -3.94 6.01
N GLY A 224 -3.83 -2.79 6.70
CA GLY A 224 -4.39 -1.56 6.15
C GLY A 224 -3.66 -1.06 4.90
N ARG A 225 -2.34 -1.26 4.83
CA ARG A 225 -1.52 -0.81 3.71
C ARG A 225 -1.86 -1.54 2.42
N ARG A 226 -2.10 -2.85 2.51
CA ARG A 226 -2.57 -3.66 1.38
C ARG A 226 -3.93 -3.20 0.87
N PHE A 227 -4.83 -2.79 1.76
CA PHE A 227 -6.11 -2.19 1.36
C PHE A 227 -5.93 -0.86 0.64
N SER A 228 -5.03 0.01 1.11
CA SER A 228 -4.72 1.26 0.41
C SER A 228 -4.28 0.99 -1.03
N TRP A 229 -3.42 0.00 -1.28
CA TRP A 229 -3.00 -0.35 -2.64
C TRP A 229 -4.16 -0.84 -3.50
N SER A 230 -4.97 -1.79 -3.00
CA SER A 230 -6.10 -2.31 -3.77
C SER A 230 -7.14 -1.23 -4.06
N ASP A 231 -7.44 -0.39 -3.07
CA ASP A 231 -8.42 0.69 -3.22
C ASP A 231 -7.91 1.74 -4.21
N SER A 232 -6.63 2.13 -4.15
CA SER A 232 -6.05 3.06 -5.13
C SER A 232 -6.12 2.51 -6.55
N ALA A 233 -5.78 1.24 -6.75
CA ALA A 233 -5.82 0.60 -8.07
C ALA A 233 -7.25 0.50 -8.64
N TRP A 234 -8.25 0.32 -7.77
CA TRP A 234 -9.67 0.39 -8.14
C TRP A 234 -10.12 1.82 -8.45
N LEU A 235 -9.72 2.81 -7.65
CA LEU A 235 -10.06 4.23 -7.87
C LEU A 235 -9.60 4.74 -9.24
N VAL A 236 -8.49 4.22 -9.79
CA VAL A 236 -8.06 4.51 -11.17
C VAL A 236 -9.15 4.18 -12.19
N THR A 237 -9.88 3.08 -12.02
CA THR A 237 -10.93 2.63 -12.96
C THR A 237 -12.13 3.56 -13.01
N LEU A 238 -12.27 4.45 -12.03
CA LEU A 238 -13.27 5.51 -12.02
C LEU A 238 -12.88 6.66 -12.97
N GLY A 239 -11.61 6.73 -13.36
CA GLY A 239 -11.09 7.68 -14.33
C GLY A 239 -11.76 7.53 -15.69
N GLY A 240 -12.37 8.61 -16.18
CA GLY A 240 -13.13 8.61 -17.43
C GLY A 240 -14.63 8.34 -17.28
N GLN A 241 -15.10 7.98 -16.08
CA GLN A 241 -16.54 7.94 -15.78
C GLN A 241 -17.10 9.35 -15.56
N GLY A 242 -18.43 9.49 -15.62
CA GLY A 242 -19.11 10.75 -15.33
C GLY A 242 -18.97 11.16 -13.86
N GLU A 243 -18.76 12.46 -13.60
CA GLU A 243 -18.47 12.97 -12.25
C GLU A 243 -19.52 12.58 -11.20
N ALA A 244 -20.81 12.57 -11.56
CA ALA A 244 -21.87 12.14 -10.66
C ALA A 244 -21.76 10.65 -10.26
N GLN A 245 -21.31 9.79 -11.18
CA GLN A 245 -21.07 8.38 -10.89
C GLN A 245 -19.84 8.21 -9.99
N VAL A 246 -18.74 8.88 -10.33
CA VAL A 246 -17.50 8.89 -9.51
C VAL A 246 -17.81 9.38 -8.09
N TRP A 247 -18.59 10.45 -7.96
CA TRP A 247 -19.06 10.96 -6.66
C TRP A 247 -19.80 9.91 -5.84
N ARG A 248 -20.72 9.14 -6.44
CA ARG A 248 -21.46 8.07 -5.71
C ARG A 248 -20.52 7.00 -5.18
N HIS A 249 -19.57 6.54 -5.99
CA HIS A 249 -18.60 5.52 -5.56
C HIS A 249 -17.68 6.03 -4.45
N ILE A 250 -17.16 7.25 -4.60
CA ILE A 250 -16.22 7.84 -3.63
C ILE A 250 -16.92 8.26 -2.33
N SER A 251 -18.15 8.78 -2.39
CA SER A 251 -18.91 9.12 -1.18
C SER A 251 -19.31 7.87 -0.39
N TRP A 252 -19.70 6.79 -1.08
CA TRP A 252 -19.90 5.48 -0.45
C TRP A 252 -18.61 4.98 0.22
N LEU A 253 -17.47 5.00 -0.49
CA LEU A 253 -16.19 4.58 0.07
C LEU A 253 -15.82 5.45 1.28
N GLY A 254 -15.97 6.77 1.19
CA GLY A 254 -15.70 7.70 2.28
C GLY A 254 -16.56 7.42 3.51
N GLY A 255 -17.85 7.09 3.34
CA GLY A 255 -18.72 6.67 4.44
C GLY A 255 -18.29 5.35 5.07
N LEU A 256 -17.93 4.36 4.24
CA LEU A 256 -17.42 3.07 4.69
C LEU A 256 -16.13 3.22 5.51
N LEU A 257 -15.17 4.01 5.02
CA LEU A 257 -13.90 4.27 5.69
C LEU A 257 -14.10 5.06 6.99
N ALA A 258 -14.95 6.10 6.99
CA ALA A 258 -15.29 6.86 8.20
C ALA A 258 -15.90 5.97 9.28
N SER A 259 -16.80 5.06 8.91
CA SER A 259 -17.37 4.08 9.86
C SER A 259 -16.33 3.13 10.47
N ARG A 260 -15.17 2.98 9.83
CA ARG A 260 -14.02 2.21 10.34
C ARG A 260 -12.95 3.08 11.01
N GLY A 261 -13.28 4.35 11.26
CA GLY A 261 -12.41 5.32 11.93
C GLY A 261 -11.38 5.98 11.01
N MET A 262 -11.56 6.01 9.69
CA MET A 262 -10.75 6.81 8.78
C MET A 262 -11.54 8.04 8.34
N PRO A 263 -11.31 9.24 8.91
CA PRO A 263 -12.03 10.44 8.50
C PRO A 263 -11.91 10.70 6.99
N ARG A 264 -12.98 11.22 6.36
CA ARG A 264 -13.02 11.49 4.92
C ARG A 264 -11.92 12.42 4.44
N LEU A 265 -11.35 13.24 5.32
CA LEU A 265 -10.18 14.08 5.05
C LEU A 265 -9.00 13.26 4.48
N MET A 266 -8.81 12.02 4.95
CA MET A 266 -7.71 11.19 4.46
C MET A 266 -7.96 10.74 3.02
N LEU A 267 -9.19 10.34 2.69
CA LEU A 267 -9.58 10.01 1.31
C LEU A 267 -9.55 11.25 0.39
N GLU A 268 -9.97 12.41 0.90
CA GLU A 268 -9.86 13.71 0.22
C GLU A 268 -8.41 13.99 -0.20
N ARG A 269 -7.45 13.79 0.71
CA ARG A 269 -6.02 13.96 0.43
C ARG A 269 -5.51 12.92 -0.56
N HIS A 270 -5.87 11.66 -0.36
CA HIS A 270 -5.50 10.57 -1.25
C HIS A 270 -5.93 10.78 -2.70
N LEU A 271 -7.17 11.23 -2.93
CA LEU A 271 -7.67 11.47 -4.29
C LEU A 271 -6.90 12.59 -5.02
N ARG A 272 -6.44 13.61 -4.30
CA ARG A 272 -5.59 14.67 -4.90
C ARG A 272 -4.24 14.13 -5.31
N VAL A 273 -3.58 13.38 -4.42
CA VAL A 273 -2.28 12.75 -4.70
C VAL A 273 -2.42 11.74 -5.85
N LEU A 274 -3.45 10.91 -5.83
CA LEU A 274 -3.73 9.94 -6.89
C LEU A 274 -3.93 10.62 -8.26
N SER A 275 -4.72 11.69 -8.31
CA SER A 275 -4.91 12.45 -9.54
C SER A 275 -3.60 13.02 -10.07
N GLN A 276 -2.75 13.59 -9.19
CA GLN A 276 -1.45 14.14 -9.55
C GLN A 276 -0.50 13.06 -10.10
N GLU A 277 -0.38 11.94 -9.41
CA GLU A 277 0.45 10.81 -9.84
C GLU A 277 0.01 10.22 -11.18
N LEU A 278 -1.31 10.10 -11.40
CA LEU A 278 -1.86 9.60 -12.67
C LEU A 278 -1.64 10.58 -13.83
N ILE A 279 -1.81 11.88 -13.59
CA ILE A 279 -1.53 12.93 -14.59
C ILE A 279 -0.05 12.97 -14.93
N HIS A 280 0.83 12.78 -13.95
CA HIS A 280 2.27 12.72 -14.17
C HIS A 280 2.64 11.49 -15.01
N ALA A 281 2.10 10.32 -14.69
CA ALA A 281 2.37 9.08 -15.42
C ALA A 281 1.78 9.08 -16.84
N LYS A 282 0.58 9.65 -17.02
CA LYS A 282 -0.13 9.71 -18.32
C LYS A 282 -0.73 11.10 -18.57
N PRO A 283 0.08 12.08 -19.02
CA PRO A 283 -0.39 13.45 -19.28
C PRO A 283 -1.53 13.53 -20.30
N ALA A 284 -1.53 12.64 -21.30
CA ALA A 284 -2.57 12.58 -22.34
C ALA A 284 -3.96 12.23 -21.78
N ARG A 285 -4.05 11.57 -20.62
CA ARG A 285 -5.32 11.20 -19.96
C ARG A 285 -5.74 12.18 -18.86
N ARG A 286 -5.09 13.35 -18.75
CA ARG A 286 -5.35 14.37 -17.71
C ARG A 286 -6.84 14.61 -17.43
N LYS A 287 -7.63 14.89 -18.48
CA LYS A 287 -9.08 15.17 -18.35
C LYS A 287 -9.84 14.03 -17.67
N ALA A 288 -9.44 12.77 -17.90
CA ALA A 288 -10.06 11.61 -17.29
C ALA A 288 -9.75 11.50 -15.79
N TYR A 289 -8.58 11.96 -15.35
CA TYR A 289 -8.14 11.90 -13.94
C TYR A 289 -8.47 13.16 -13.14
N ASP A 290 -8.69 14.30 -13.79
CA ASP A 290 -9.12 15.54 -13.13
C ASP A 290 -10.46 15.36 -12.38
N VAL A 291 -11.28 14.37 -12.77
CA VAL A 291 -12.52 14.03 -12.06
C VAL A 291 -12.26 13.62 -10.61
N LEU A 292 -11.15 12.93 -10.32
CA LEU A 292 -10.79 12.53 -8.96
C LEU A 292 -10.44 13.75 -8.10
N ALA A 293 -9.70 14.71 -8.67
CA ALA A 293 -9.38 15.97 -8.00
C ALA A 293 -10.62 16.83 -7.75
N ARG A 294 -11.57 16.90 -8.70
CA ARG A 294 -12.84 17.62 -8.51
C ARG A 294 -13.72 16.98 -7.45
N VAL A 295 -13.81 15.64 -7.42
CA VAL A 295 -14.52 14.93 -6.36
C VAL A 295 -13.85 15.16 -5.00
N ALA A 296 -12.53 15.13 -4.92
CA ALA A 296 -11.80 15.49 -3.70
C ALA A 296 -12.15 16.92 -3.23
N GLU A 297 -12.21 17.87 -4.16
CA GLU A 297 -12.56 19.25 -3.82
C GLU A 297 -14.00 19.39 -3.33
N ARG A 298 -14.95 18.69 -3.96
CA ARG A 298 -16.32 18.61 -3.46
C ARG A 298 -16.39 18.02 -2.05
N MET A 299 -15.62 16.97 -1.75
CA MET A 299 -15.54 16.43 -0.39
C MET A 299 -14.99 17.46 0.61
N ALA A 300 -13.99 18.23 0.20
CA ALA A 300 -13.39 19.29 0.99
C ALA A 300 -14.37 20.43 1.26
N GLU A 301 -15.14 20.84 0.26
CA GLU A 301 -16.20 21.84 0.41
C GLU A 301 -17.29 21.38 1.39
N GLU A 302 -17.73 20.13 1.29
CA GLU A 302 -18.69 19.56 2.26
C GLU A 302 -18.16 19.62 3.69
N ARG A 303 -16.89 19.24 3.89
CA ARG A 303 -16.22 19.33 5.19
C ARG A 303 -16.10 20.77 5.67
N ARG A 304 -15.63 21.70 4.81
CA ARG A 304 -15.42 23.12 5.13
C ARG A 304 -16.71 23.87 5.45
N ARG A 305 -17.85 23.43 4.92
CA ARG A 305 -19.17 23.94 5.36
C ARG A 305 -19.41 23.70 6.84
N ILE A 306 -18.84 22.64 7.41
CA ILE A 306 -19.01 22.25 8.81
C ILE A 306 -17.84 22.76 9.66
N LEU A 307 -16.60 22.42 9.27
CA LEU A 307 -15.35 22.87 9.89
C LEU A 307 -14.31 23.20 8.80
N GLY A 308 -13.89 24.46 8.76
CA GLY A 308 -12.89 25.01 7.87
C GLY A 308 -11.47 24.54 8.19
N ASP A 309 -10.53 24.79 7.27
CA ASP A 309 -9.15 24.32 7.39
C ASP A 309 -8.40 24.99 8.55
N ASP A 310 -8.68 26.27 8.85
CA ASP A 310 -8.10 26.97 10.01
C ASP A 310 -8.55 26.37 11.34
N GLU A 311 -9.80 25.94 11.42
CA GLU A 311 -10.37 25.33 12.61
C GLU A 311 -9.77 23.94 12.86
N LEU A 312 -9.57 23.15 11.79
CA LEU A 312 -8.86 21.89 11.88
C LEU A 312 -7.40 22.07 12.30
N ARG A 313 -6.70 23.07 11.76
CA ARG A 313 -5.32 23.39 12.13
C ARG A 313 -5.23 23.76 13.62
N MET A 314 -6.11 24.63 14.09
CA MET A 314 -6.23 24.99 15.51
C MET A 314 -6.43 23.74 16.38
N PHE A 315 -7.31 22.80 16.01
CA PHE A 315 -7.47 21.55 16.77
C PHE A 315 -6.21 20.68 16.77
N GLY A 316 -5.44 20.67 15.67
CA GLY A 316 -4.12 20.02 15.60
C GLY A 316 -3.13 20.62 16.60
N GLU A 317 -2.90 21.93 16.51
CA GLU A 317 -1.95 22.66 17.35
C GLU A 317 -2.28 22.58 18.84
N ASP A 318 -3.56 22.72 19.19
CA ASP A 318 -4.04 22.60 20.56
C ASP A 318 -3.87 21.17 21.11
N PHE A 319 -4.11 20.16 20.26
CA PHE A 319 -3.92 18.76 20.63
C PHE A 319 -2.43 18.47 20.88
N ASP A 320 -1.55 18.87 19.96
CA ASP A 320 -0.11 18.66 20.04
C ASP A 320 0.48 19.32 21.30
N THR A 321 0.02 20.52 21.62
CA THR A 321 0.41 21.24 22.84
C THR A 321 0.04 20.47 24.11
N ARG A 322 -1.13 19.81 24.14
CA ARG A 322 -1.62 19.07 25.32
C ARG A 322 -0.92 17.73 25.52
N VAL A 323 -0.59 17.02 24.44
CA VAL A 323 0.05 15.71 24.53
C VAL A 323 1.57 15.80 24.68
N GLY A 324 2.15 16.96 24.34
CA GLY A 324 3.58 17.23 24.44
C GLY A 324 4.38 16.63 23.27
N PRO A 325 5.67 17.02 23.16
CA PRO A 325 6.50 16.75 21.99
C PRO A 325 6.72 15.26 21.71
N GLU A 326 6.79 14.41 22.75
CA GLU A 326 6.97 12.96 22.56
C GLU A 326 5.81 12.36 21.76
N TRP A 327 4.57 12.72 22.09
CA TRP A 327 3.39 12.13 21.47
C TRP A 327 2.97 12.83 20.19
N SER A 328 3.14 14.15 20.10
CA SER A 328 2.86 14.87 18.85
C SER A 328 3.81 14.46 17.71
N GLN A 329 5.05 14.05 18.03
CA GLN A 329 5.96 13.48 17.03
C GLN A 329 5.63 12.03 16.66
N ARG A 330 5.14 11.22 17.61
CA ARG A 330 4.78 9.82 17.34
C ARG A 330 3.55 9.66 16.46
N LEU A 331 2.54 10.52 16.66
CA LEU A 331 1.29 10.47 15.92
C LEU A 331 0.82 11.89 15.54
N PRO A 332 1.54 12.55 14.62
CA PRO A 332 1.25 13.92 14.22
C PRO A 332 -0.13 14.03 13.56
N GLY A 333 -0.76 15.20 13.72
CA GLY A 333 -2.06 15.49 13.10
C GLY A 333 -3.26 14.78 13.73
N ALA A 334 -3.11 14.12 14.87
CA ALA A 334 -4.22 13.46 15.56
C ALA A 334 -5.38 14.43 15.89
N GLY A 335 -5.08 15.65 16.33
CA GLY A 335 -6.09 16.69 16.56
C GLY A 335 -6.88 17.07 15.29
N VAL A 336 -6.19 17.14 14.14
CA VAL A 336 -6.81 17.40 12.82
C VAL A 336 -7.77 16.27 12.46
N LEU A 337 -7.37 15.01 12.65
CA LEU A 337 -8.20 13.84 12.36
C LEU A 337 -9.45 13.80 13.25
N LEU A 338 -9.32 14.15 14.54
CA LEU A 338 -10.46 14.25 15.45
C LEU A 338 -11.45 15.35 15.03
N GLY A 339 -10.95 16.53 14.65
CA GLY A 339 -11.78 17.59 14.10
C GLY A 339 -12.47 17.17 12.80
N ALA A 340 -11.76 16.50 11.89
CA ALA A 340 -12.32 15.98 10.65
C ALA A 340 -13.40 14.91 10.91
N ALA A 341 -13.22 14.02 11.87
CA ALA A 341 -14.24 13.04 12.25
C ALA A 341 -15.51 13.71 12.79
N VAL A 342 -15.38 14.81 13.54
CA VAL A 342 -16.54 15.60 13.98
C VAL A 342 -17.23 16.26 12.78
N ALA A 343 -16.46 16.76 11.80
CA ALA A 343 -17.05 17.27 10.57
C ALA A 343 -17.84 16.17 9.82
N ASP A 344 -17.30 14.94 9.75
CA ASP A 344 -17.98 13.79 9.14
C ASP A 344 -19.25 13.40 9.91
N GLU A 345 -19.22 13.39 11.25
CA GLU A 345 -20.38 13.11 12.11
C GLU A 345 -21.51 14.12 11.86
N TYR A 346 -21.19 15.41 11.84
CA TYR A 346 -22.14 16.46 11.49
C TYR A 346 -22.52 16.43 10.01
N GLY A 347 -21.71 15.81 9.15
CA GLY A 347 -22.03 15.55 7.75
C GLY A 347 -22.96 14.35 7.53
N GLY A 348 -23.48 13.74 8.60
CA GLY A 348 -24.39 12.59 8.56
C GLY A 348 -23.73 11.23 8.74
N LEU A 349 -22.41 11.17 8.95
CA LEU A 349 -21.67 9.92 9.16
C LEU A 349 -21.55 9.60 10.65
N ALA A 350 -22.65 9.17 11.26
CA ALA A 350 -22.77 8.99 12.71
C ALA A 350 -21.67 8.12 13.37
N GLN A 351 -21.07 7.18 12.64
CA GLN A 351 -20.03 6.29 13.16
C GLN A 351 -18.60 6.87 13.05
N ALA A 352 -18.40 8.04 12.44
CA ALA A 352 -17.08 8.62 12.24
C ALA A 352 -16.33 8.87 13.55
N VAL A 353 -16.96 9.58 14.50
CA VAL A 353 -16.34 9.86 15.81
C VAL A 353 -16.26 8.61 16.69
N PRO A 354 -17.33 7.81 16.90
CA PRO A 354 -17.24 6.60 17.73
C PRO A 354 -16.11 5.66 17.31
N SER A 355 -15.97 5.39 16.01
CA SER A 355 -14.96 4.47 15.49
C SER A 355 -13.54 5.02 15.58
N LEU A 356 -13.33 6.32 15.38
CA LEU A 356 -12.01 6.94 15.58
C LEU A 356 -11.65 6.97 17.07
N ALA A 357 -12.56 7.50 17.88
CA ALA A 357 -12.31 7.83 19.27
C ALA A 357 -12.22 6.59 20.17
N SER A 358 -12.84 5.45 19.83
CA SER A 358 -12.69 4.21 20.60
C SER A 358 -11.24 3.73 20.59
N TRP A 359 -10.60 3.74 19.43
CA TRP A 359 -9.19 3.38 19.28
C TRP A 359 -8.25 4.40 19.94
N MET A 360 -8.47 5.71 19.71
CA MET A 360 -7.63 6.77 20.29
C MET A 360 -7.74 6.91 21.81
N ARG A 361 -8.73 6.27 22.45
CA ARG A 361 -8.94 6.31 23.91
C ARG A 361 -8.58 4.99 24.60
N GLU A 362 -7.96 4.05 23.89
CA GLU A 362 -7.61 2.74 24.48
C GLU A 362 -6.44 2.87 25.48
N PRO A 363 -6.64 2.61 26.80
CA PRO A 363 -5.60 2.84 27.81
C PRO A 363 -4.37 1.93 27.68
N SER A 364 -4.52 0.79 27.01
CA SER A 364 -3.41 -0.12 26.68
C SER A 364 -2.46 0.45 25.63
N ARG A 365 -2.91 1.43 24.84
CA ARG A 365 -2.16 2.03 23.72
C ARG A 365 -1.67 3.44 24.03
N PHE A 366 -2.49 4.20 24.77
CA PHE A 366 -2.28 5.63 24.96
C PHE A 366 -2.26 6.01 26.44
N PRO A 367 -1.39 6.94 26.83
CA PRO A 367 -1.31 7.39 28.22
C PRO A 367 -2.48 8.33 28.55
N THR A 368 -2.75 8.53 29.83
CA THR A 368 -3.86 9.38 30.30
C THR A 368 -3.87 10.81 29.72
N PRO A 369 -2.73 11.53 29.57
CA PRO A 369 -2.73 12.86 28.96
C PRO A 369 -3.25 12.86 27.51
N TRP A 370 -2.91 11.83 26.73
CA TRP A 370 -3.41 11.65 25.37
C TRP A 370 -4.93 11.48 25.35
N ILE A 371 -5.45 10.56 26.16
CA ILE A 371 -6.89 10.27 26.23
C ILE A 371 -7.68 11.53 26.60
N ARG A 372 -7.20 12.30 27.58
CA ARG A 372 -7.81 13.59 27.94
C ARG A 372 -7.77 14.60 26.79
N ALA A 373 -6.65 14.68 26.06
CA ALA A 373 -6.54 15.55 24.90
C ALA A 373 -7.56 15.17 23.80
N VAL A 374 -7.75 13.87 23.56
CA VAL A 374 -8.77 13.35 22.61
C VAL A 374 -10.16 13.82 23.02
N GLU A 375 -10.54 13.60 24.29
CA GLU A 375 -11.86 13.97 24.81
C GLU A 375 -12.12 15.47 24.72
N GLN A 376 -11.13 16.28 25.12
CA GLN A 376 -11.23 17.74 25.07
C GLN A 376 -11.30 18.28 23.64
N THR A 377 -10.55 17.71 22.69
CA THR A 377 -10.61 18.11 21.28
C THR A 377 -11.97 17.77 20.67
N LEU A 378 -12.50 16.58 20.93
CA LEU A 378 -13.84 16.19 20.48
C LEU A 378 -14.93 17.08 21.08
N LEU A 379 -14.86 17.37 22.38
CA LEU A 379 -15.80 18.25 23.07
C LEU A 379 -15.78 19.66 22.45
N ARG A 380 -14.59 20.23 22.24
CA ARG A 380 -14.45 21.57 21.65
C ARG A 380 -14.94 21.63 20.20
N ALA A 381 -14.56 20.67 19.36
CA ALA A 381 -15.02 20.60 17.97
C ALA A 381 -16.54 20.48 17.88
N ARG A 382 -17.17 19.59 18.68
CA ARG A 382 -18.62 19.48 18.74
C ARG A 382 -19.28 20.76 19.26
N SER A 383 -18.68 21.42 20.26
CA SER A 383 -19.22 22.68 20.79
C SER A 383 -19.24 23.77 19.73
N LEU A 384 -18.17 23.90 18.94
CA LEU A 384 -18.11 24.80 17.80
C LEU A 384 -19.20 24.48 16.76
N CYS A 385 -19.38 23.20 16.42
CA CYS A 385 -20.43 22.78 15.49
C CYS A 385 -21.84 23.01 16.04
N ARG A 386 -22.09 22.84 17.35
CA ARG A 386 -23.41 23.14 17.96
C ARG A 386 -23.77 24.62 17.87
N VAL A 387 -22.79 25.51 18.05
CA VAL A 387 -23.00 26.96 17.90
C VAL A 387 -23.35 27.30 16.44
N ARG A 388 -22.68 26.66 15.47
CA ARG A 388 -22.92 26.86 14.03
C ARG A 388 -24.22 26.20 13.53
N PHE A 389 -24.61 25.08 14.14
CA PHE A 389 -25.76 24.25 13.74
C PHE A 389 -26.65 23.89 14.96
N PRO A 390 -27.37 24.86 15.55
CA PRO A 390 -28.11 24.67 16.81
C PRO A 390 -29.26 23.66 16.71
N SER A 391 -29.87 23.50 15.54
CA SER A 391 -30.95 22.52 15.30
C SER A 391 -30.46 21.08 15.13
N GLY A 392 -29.15 20.83 15.27
CA GLY A 392 -28.51 19.64 14.75
C GLY A 392 -28.52 19.62 13.22
N VAL A 393 -27.76 18.72 12.59
CA VAL A 393 -27.82 18.51 11.13
C VAL A 393 -29.01 17.62 10.74
N ALA A 394 -30.03 17.56 11.59
CA ALA A 394 -31.27 16.86 11.35
C ALA A 394 -32.09 17.65 10.30
N GLY A 395 -31.91 17.31 9.02
CA GLY A 395 -32.79 17.82 7.96
C GLY A 395 -32.15 18.05 6.58
N ARG A 396 -31.25 17.20 6.11
CA ARG A 396 -30.92 17.15 4.68
C ARG A 396 -31.09 15.72 4.18
N GLU A 397 -32.35 15.36 3.91
CA GLU A 397 -32.67 14.32 2.91
C GLU A 397 -32.46 14.87 1.50
#